data_AF-A0A968KQY7-F1
#
_entry.id   AF-A0A968KQY7-F1
#
_cell.length_a   1.000
_cell.length_b   1.000
_cell.length_c   1.000
_cell.angle_alpha   90.00
_cell.angle_beta   90.00
_cell.angle_gamma   90.00
#
_symmetry.space_group_name_H-M   'P 1'
#
loop_
_entity.id
_entity.type
_entity.pdbx_description
1 polymer ?
#
loop_
_entity_poly.entity_id
_entity_poly.type
_entity_poly.pdbx_seq_one_letter_code
_entity_poly.pdbx_strand_id
1 'polypeptide(L)'
;MNASIEAAHAGDIGKGFAIVAEEIRDLAETAAEQSRNIGQELRLVHETISSIEDASHDSEMAYADIFQAIENLSELVGQMNRAMNEQSQGSEGVLQNLHIMTQSSHDFKEASRMMRKETDVIVASMSRLSQEMEQNQLVIHAMIDESECIMESGRRLERLTGVNNERVAEVSAMMRKFIV
;
A
#
# COMPACT_ATOMS: atom_id res chain seq x y z
N MET A 1 24.86 95.42 -21.61
CA MET A 1 24.19 96.28 -22.61
C MET A 1 24.57 97.76 -22.43
N ASN A 2 24.40 98.37 -21.26
CA ASN A 2 24.71 99.81 -21.06
C ASN A 2 26.20 100.17 -21.28
N ALA A 3 27.15 99.29 -20.96
CA ALA A 3 28.59 99.56 -21.12
C ALA A 3 29.06 99.65 -22.59
N SER A 4 28.51 98.82 -23.49
CA SER A 4 28.86 98.83 -24.92
C SER A 4 28.31 100.07 -25.65
N ILE A 5 27.17 100.60 -25.19
CA ILE A 5 26.54 101.82 -25.71
C ILE A 5 27.37 103.05 -25.30
N GLU A 6 27.80 103.13 -24.05
CA GLU A 6 28.64 104.22 -23.55
C GLU A 6 30.04 104.23 -24.17
N ALA A 7 30.59 103.05 -24.49
CA ALA A 7 31.87 102.89 -25.17
C ALA A 7 31.82 103.37 -26.63
N ALA A 8 30.70 103.20 -27.33
CA ALA A 8 30.49 103.73 -28.68
C ALA A 8 30.36 105.26 -28.69
N HIS A 9 29.85 105.85 -27.60
CA HIS A 9 29.73 107.31 -27.42
C HIS A 9 31.09 108.01 -27.19
N ALA A 10 32.11 107.29 -26.69
CA ALA A 10 33.43 107.82 -26.37
C ALA A 10 34.45 107.83 -27.54
N GLY A 11 34.05 107.39 -28.74
CA GLY A 11 34.92 107.39 -29.94
C GLY A 11 36.16 106.50 -29.79
N ASP A 12 37.32 106.94 -30.30
CA ASP A 12 38.56 106.13 -30.33
C ASP A 12 39.10 105.73 -28.93
N ILE A 13 38.78 106.49 -27.88
CA ILE A 13 39.18 106.18 -26.49
C ILE A 13 38.33 105.04 -25.90
N GLY A 14 37.10 104.83 -26.42
CA GLY A 14 36.16 103.82 -25.95
C GLY A 14 36.34 102.41 -26.53
N LYS A 15 37.16 102.24 -27.59
CA LYS A 15 37.35 100.96 -28.28
C LYS A 15 37.78 99.81 -27.36
N GLY A 16 38.70 100.07 -26.43
CA GLY A 16 39.13 99.06 -25.44
C GLY A 16 38.01 98.66 -24.47
N PHE A 17 37.19 99.62 -24.02
CA PHE A 17 36.03 99.36 -23.15
C PHE A 17 34.91 98.63 -23.89
N ALA A 18 34.72 98.90 -25.19
CA ALA A 18 33.75 98.19 -26.02
C ALA A 18 34.09 96.70 -26.14
N ILE A 19 35.37 96.37 -26.39
CA ILE A 19 35.86 94.98 -26.47
C ILE A 19 35.66 94.26 -25.13
N VAL A 20 36.01 94.88 -24.01
CA VAL A 20 35.80 94.29 -22.67
C VAL A 20 34.32 94.08 -22.37
N ALA A 21 33.46 95.02 -22.76
CA ALA A 21 32.02 94.88 -22.55
C ALA A 21 31.39 93.78 -23.42
N GLU A 22 31.91 93.55 -24.63
CA GLU A 22 31.52 92.44 -25.50
C GLU A 22 31.99 91.10 -24.91
N GLU A 23 33.24 91.00 -24.46
CA GLU A 23 33.77 89.79 -23.79
C GLU A 23 32.97 89.45 -22.52
N ILE A 24 32.57 90.45 -21.71
CA ILE A 24 31.72 90.24 -20.53
C ILE A 24 30.32 89.75 -20.93
N ARG A 25 29.75 90.27 -22.02
CA ARG A 25 28.44 89.81 -22.51
C ARG A 25 28.54 88.35 -22.95
N ASP A 26 29.56 88.02 -23.74
CA ASP A 26 29.74 86.68 -24.30
C ASP A 26 30.02 85.66 -23.16
N LEU A 27 30.78 86.05 -22.14
CA LEU A 27 30.99 85.24 -20.93
C LEU A 27 29.69 85.06 -20.13
N ALA A 28 28.85 86.09 -20.02
CA ALA A 28 27.56 86.02 -19.32
C ALA A 28 26.55 85.14 -20.07
N GLU A 29 26.49 85.23 -21.41
CA GLU A 29 25.68 84.34 -22.24
C GLU A 29 26.13 82.90 -22.12
N THR A 30 27.44 82.65 -22.20
CA THR A 30 28.03 81.32 -21.99
C THR A 30 27.70 80.77 -20.59
N ALA A 31 27.84 81.58 -19.54
CA ALA A 31 27.51 81.18 -18.17
C ALA A 31 26.01 80.87 -17.99
N ALA A 32 25.14 81.63 -18.66
CA ALA A 32 23.70 81.38 -18.65
C ALA A 32 23.34 80.09 -19.39
N GLU A 33 23.99 79.78 -20.50
CA GLU A 33 23.84 78.52 -21.23
C GLU A 33 24.31 77.33 -20.37
N GLN A 34 25.50 77.41 -19.78
CA GLN A 34 26.01 76.37 -18.89
C GLN A 34 25.10 76.14 -17.67
N SER A 35 24.56 77.21 -17.09
CA SER A 35 23.59 77.09 -15.98
C SER A 35 22.30 76.38 -16.41
N ARG A 36 21.81 76.61 -17.63
CA ARG A 36 20.66 75.88 -18.18
C ARG A 36 20.97 74.40 -18.37
N ASN A 37 22.15 74.08 -18.91
CA ASN A 37 22.59 72.70 -19.11
C ASN A 37 22.70 71.97 -17.76
N ILE A 38 23.32 72.59 -16.75
CA ILE A 38 23.37 72.05 -15.39
C ILE A 38 21.96 71.79 -14.84
N GLY A 39 21.01 72.71 -15.07
CA GLY A 39 19.62 72.54 -14.65
C GLY A 39 18.85 71.45 -15.41
N GLN A 40 19.30 71.06 -16.59
CA GLN A 40 18.76 69.90 -17.33
C GLN A 40 19.36 68.60 -16.79
N GLU A 41 20.69 68.55 -16.60
CA GLU A 41 21.38 67.41 -16.01
C GLU A 41 20.85 67.07 -14.61
N LEU A 42 20.64 68.07 -13.75
CA LEU A 42 20.05 67.87 -12.43
C LEU A 42 18.64 67.27 -12.48
N ARG A 43 17.83 67.63 -13.50
CA ARG A 43 16.51 67.02 -13.70
C ARG A 43 16.63 65.56 -14.11
N LEU A 44 17.54 65.25 -15.03
CA LEU A 44 17.79 63.87 -15.45
C LEU A 44 18.28 63.00 -14.28
N VAL A 45 19.17 63.54 -13.44
CA VAL A 45 19.63 62.86 -12.23
C VAL A 45 18.46 62.61 -11.27
N HIS A 46 17.60 63.59 -11.05
CA HIS A 46 16.41 63.43 -10.20
C HIS A 46 15.46 62.34 -10.72
N GLU A 47 15.17 62.32 -12.03
CA GLU A 47 14.35 61.29 -12.66
C GLU A 47 14.99 59.89 -12.53
N THR A 48 16.32 59.81 -12.66
CA THR A 48 17.06 58.57 -12.48
C THR A 48 16.99 58.06 -11.04
N ILE A 49 17.13 58.95 -10.05
CA ILE A 49 17.00 58.59 -8.63
C ILE A 49 15.59 58.05 -8.34
N SER A 50 14.55 58.74 -8.81
CA SER A 50 13.15 58.27 -8.65
C SER A 50 12.94 56.89 -9.27
N SER A 51 13.49 56.66 -10.47
CA SER A 51 13.38 55.35 -11.13
C SER A 51 14.12 54.24 -10.36
N ILE A 52 15.24 54.57 -9.71
CA ILE A 52 15.99 53.63 -8.86
C ILE A 52 15.22 53.32 -7.58
N GLU A 53 14.55 54.31 -6.98
CA GLU A 53 13.70 54.10 -5.80
C GLU A 53 12.56 53.13 -6.11
N ASP A 54 11.86 53.32 -7.23
CA ASP A 54 10.78 52.42 -7.68
C ASP A 54 11.32 51.00 -7.92
N ALA A 55 12.43 50.85 -8.65
CA ALA A 55 13.04 49.55 -8.90
C ALA A 55 13.54 48.86 -7.62
N SER A 56 13.97 49.64 -6.63
CA SER A 56 14.38 49.12 -5.32
C SER A 56 13.18 48.59 -4.54
N HIS A 57 12.04 49.28 -4.60
CA HIS A 57 10.80 48.83 -3.99
C HIS A 57 10.27 47.54 -4.64
N ASP A 58 10.27 47.46 -5.97
CA ASP A 58 9.89 46.24 -6.70
C ASP A 58 10.81 45.06 -6.32
N SER A 59 12.10 45.31 -6.17
CA SER A 59 13.06 44.30 -5.74
C SER A 59 12.78 43.81 -4.32
N GLU A 60 12.42 44.71 -3.40
CA GLU A 60 12.04 44.36 -2.03
C GLU A 60 10.83 43.43 -1.99
N MET A 61 9.79 43.73 -2.77
CA MET A 61 8.61 42.86 -2.89
C MET A 61 8.97 41.49 -3.46
N ALA A 62 9.78 41.44 -4.52
CA ALA A 62 10.22 40.18 -5.11
C ALA A 62 11.03 39.33 -4.12
N TYR A 63 11.86 39.95 -3.29
CA TYR A 63 12.56 39.23 -2.21
C TYR A 63 11.59 38.70 -1.16
N ALA A 64 10.57 39.46 -0.76
CA ALA A 64 9.55 39.00 0.17
C ALA A 64 8.82 37.74 -0.36
N ASP A 65 8.44 37.73 -1.64
CA ASP A 65 7.83 36.57 -2.29
C ASP A 65 8.77 35.35 -2.31
N ILE A 66 10.06 35.56 -2.58
CA ILE A 66 11.08 34.50 -2.54
C ILE A 66 11.20 33.91 -1.14
N PHE A 67 11.26 34.74 -0.09
CA PHE A 67 11.32 34.26 1.29
C PHE A 67 10.09 33.43 1.64
N GLN A 68 8.89 33.89 1.26
CA GLN A 68 7.67 33.12 1.50
C GLN A 68 7.68 31.77 0.77
N ALA A 69 8.16 31.74 -0.48
CA ALA A 69 8.29 30.50 -1.23
C ALA A 69 9.29 29.52 -0.59
N ILE A 70 10.39 30.02 -0.03
CA ILE A 70 11.39 29.22 0.70
C ILE A 70 10.79 28.65 1.98
N GLU A 71 10.00 29.43 2.74
CA GLU A 71 9.30 28.94 3.92
C GLU A 71 8.31 27.82 3.58
N ASN A 72 7.51 28.01 2.53
CA ASN A 72 6.57 26.99 2.06
C ASN A 72 7.30 25.71 1.60
N LEU A 73 8.44 25.87 0.92
CA LEU A 73 9.26 24.72 0.51
C LEU A 73 9.84 23.97 1.71
N SER A 74 10.29 24.70 2.74
CA SER A 74 10.77 24.11 4.00
C SER A 74 9.67 23.30 4.70
N GLU A 75 8.44 23.83 4.75
CA GLU A 75 7.30 23.11 5.31
C GLU A 75 7.00 21.83 4.51
N LEU A 76 6.99 21.92 3.17
CA LEU A 76 6.75 20.79 2.29
C LEU A 76 7.81 19.68 2.47
N VAL A 77 9.08 20.05 2.59
CA VAL A 77 10.17 19.11 2.89
C VAL A 77 9.97 18.47 4.27
N GLY A 78 9.51 19.23 5.26
CA GLY A 78 9.15 18.70 6.57
C GLY A 78 8.01 17.67 6.50
N GLN A 79 6.96 17.95 5.72
CA GLN A 79 5.85 17.03 5.46
C GLN A 79 6.33 15.76 4.73
N MET A 80 7.19 15.92 3.72
CA MET A 80 7.77 14.81 2.96
C MET A 80 8.59 13.88 3.85
N ASN A 81 9.42 14.42 4.74
CA ASN A 81 10.20 13.61 5.69
C ASN A 81 9.29 12.80 6.62
N ARG A 82 8.18 13.38 7.12
CA ARG A 82 7.20 12.65 7.93
C ARG A 82 6.56 11.51 7.13
N ALA A 83 6.10 11.79 5.92
CA ALA A 83 5.51 10.79 5.04
C ALA A 83 6.50 9.65 4.70
N MET A 84 7.77 9.96 4.43
CA MET A 84 8.80 8.95 4.19
C MET A 84 9.06 8.09 5.43
N ASN A 85 9.05 8.67 6.62
CA ASN A 85 9.20 7.93 7.86
C ASN A 85 8.00 6.98 8.12
N GLU A 86 6.78 7.44 7.88
CA GLU A 86 5.57 6.61 7.94
C GLU A 86 5.61 5.48 6.90
N GLN A 87 6.02 5.78 5.67
CA GLN A 87 6.16 4.79 4.60
C GLN A 87 7.22 3.73 4.94
N SER A 88 8.34 4.14 5.54
CA SER A 88 9.39 3.20 5.98
C SER A 88 8.85 2.23 7.05
N GLN A 89 8.14 2.74 8.06
CA GLN A 89 7.50 1.91 9.08
C GLN A 89 6.44 0.99 8.50
N GLY A 90 5.61 1.49 7.58
CA GLY A 90 4.63 0.68 6.86
C GLY A 90 5.27 -0.45 6.07
N SER A 91 6.39 -0.18 5.40
CA SER A 91 7.16 -1.18 4.66
C SER A 91 7.70 -2.29 5.56
N GLU A 92 8.22 -1.95 6.75
CA GLU A 92 8.67 -2.93 7.73
C GLU A 92 7.52 -3.84 8.20
N GLY A 93 6.34 -3.27 8.47
CA GLY A 93 5.14 -4.04 8.79
C GLY A 93 4.70 -4.98 7.66
N VAL A 94 4.79 -4.53 6.40
CA VAL A 94 4.52 -5.39 5.23
C VAL A 94 5.50 -6.57 5.17
N LEU A 95 6.80 -6.33 5.36
CA LEU A 95 7.81 -7.38 5.37
C LEU A 95 7.55 -8.41 6.48
N GLN A 96 7.17 -7.96 7.68
CA GLN A 96 6.81 -8.85 8.77
C GLN A 96 5.60 -9.73 8.42
N ASN A 97 4.57 -9.15 7.81
CA ASN A 97 3.38 -9.90 7.38
C ASN A 97 3.73 -10.93 6.29
N LEU A 98 4.62 -10.60 5.36
CA LEU A 98 5.10 -11.55 4.35
C LEU A 98 5.87 -12.72 4.97
N HIS A 99 6.63 -12.47 6.04
CA HIS A 99 7.31 -13.52 6.77
C HIS A 99 6.30 -14.48 7.45
N ILE A 100 5.30 -13.92 8.15
CA ILE A 100 4.21 -14.70 8.77
C ILE A 100 3.45 -15.52 7.72
N MET A 101 3.16 -14.94 6.56
CA MET A 101 2.45 -15.62 5.47
C MET A 101 3.28 -16.78 4.89
N THR A 102 4.59 -16.59 4.76
CA THR A 102 5.49 -17.64 4.30
C THR A 102 5.54 -18.80 5.28
N GLN A 103 5.63 -18.51 6.59
CA GLN A 103 5.59 -19.53 7.63
C GLN A 103 4.25 -20.27 7.64
N SER A 104 3.13 -19.55 7.55
CA SER A 104 1.80 -20.13 7.50
C SER A 104 1.61 -21.04 6.28
N SER A 105 2.18 -20.66 5.12
CA SER A 105 2.18 -21.48 3.91
C SER A 105 2.97 -22.79 4.10
N HIS A 106 4.09 -22.73 4.81
CA HIS A 106 4.86 -23.92 5.17
C HIS A 106 4.05 -24.85 6.09
N ASP A 107 3.45 -24.31 7.15
CA ASP A 107 2.65 -25.08 8.11
C ASP A 107 1.44 -25.71 7.43
N PHE A 108 0.78 -24.97 6.53
CA PHE A 108 -0.31 -25.47 5.71
C PHE A 108 0.11 -26.65 4.82
N LYS A 109 1.31 -26.57 4.21
CA LYS A 109 1.85 -27.65 3.39
C LYS A 109 2.10 -28.92 4.21
N GLU A 110 2.63 -28.78 5.43
CA GLU A 110 2.81 -29.91 6.35
C GLU A 110 1.48 -30.51 6.79
N ALA A 111 0.51 -29.67 7.17
CA ALA A 111 -0.84 -30.11 7.51
C ALA A 111 -1.51 -30.87 6.35
N SER A 112 -1.37 -30.39 5.13
CA SER A 112 -1.87 -31.05 3.92
C SER A 112 -1.24 -32.44 3.70
N ARG A 113 0.07 -32.58 3.94
CA ARG A 113 0.76 -33.87 3.86
C ARG A 113 0.26 -34.84 4.92
N MET A 114 0.08 -34.40 6.16
CA MET A 114 -0.46 -35.23 7.23
C MET A 114 -1.89 -35.67 6.92
N MET A 115 -2.75 -34.74 6.48
CA MET A 115 -4.13 -35.03 6.10
C MET A 115 -4.22 -36.06 4.97
N ARG A 116 -3.32 -35.99 3.98
CA ARG A 116 -3.25 -37.01 2.92
C ARG A 116 -2.89 -38.39 3.48
N LYS A 117 -1.90 -38.46 4.37
CA LYS A 117 -1.51 -39.71 5.02
C LYS A 117 -2.64 -40.30 5.87
N GLU A 118 -3.36 -39.47 6.61
CA GLU A 118 -4.55 -39.91 7.38
C GLU A 118 -5.65 -40.42 6.46
N THR A 119 -5.87 -39.74 5.32
CA THR A 119 -6.84 -40.17 4.31
C THR A 119 -6.47 -41.55 3.75
N ASP A 120 -5.20 -41.81 3.45
CA ASP A 120 -4.73 -43.12 2.98
C ASP A 120 -5.01 -44.22 4.03
N VAL A 121 -4.84 -43.92 5.32
CA VAL A 121 -5.15 -44.84 6.43
C VAL A 121 -6.67 -45.11 6.52
N ILE A 122 -7.49 -44.08 6.35
CA ILE A 122 -8.96 -44.23 6.35
C ILE A 122 -9.39 -45.13 5.18
N VAL A 123 -8.85 -44.91 3.97
CA VAL A 123 -9.15 -45.74 2.80
C VAL A 123 -8.75 -47.20 3.05
N ALA A 124 -7.57 -47.46 3.60
CA ALA A 124 -7.14 -48.81 3.94
C ALA A 124 -8.06 -49.48 4.98
N SER A 125 -8.50 -48.71 5.98
CA SER A 125 -9.42 -49.18 7.02
C SER A 125 -10.80 -49.52 6.45
N MET A 126 -11.31 -48.71 5.53
CA MET A 126 -12.57 -48.97 4.82
C MET A 126 -12.51 -50.23 3.96
N SER A 127 -11.40 -50.44 3.23
CA SER A 127 -11.20 -51.67 2.45
C SER A 127 -11.18 -52.91 3.35
N ARG A 128 -10.49 -52.84 4.49
CA ARG A 128 -10.47 -53.94 5.47
C ARG A 128 -11.85 -54.22 6.05
N LEU A 129 -12.59 -53.17 6.43
CA LEU A 129 -13.97 -53.29 6.91
C LEU A 129 -14.87 -53.98 5.87
N SER A 130 -14.74 -53.61 4.60
CA SER A 130 -15.50 -54.23 3.51
C SER A 130 -15.19 -55.73 3.38
N GLN A 131 -13.92 -56.12 3.51
CA GLN A 131 -13.50 -57.52 3.46
C GLN A 131 -14.06 -58.32 4.65
N GLU A 132 -14.02 -57.77 5.85
CA GLU A 132 -14.61 -58.39 7.05
C GLU A 132 -16.13 -58.54 6.91
N MET A 133 -16.81 -57.55 6.30
CA MET A 133 -18.24 -57.64 6.00
C MET A 133 -18.56 -58.77 5.02
N GLU A 134 -17.74 -58.96 3.98
CA GLU A 134 -17.90 -60.07 3.04
C GLU A 134 -17.67 -61.43 3.71
N GLN A 135 -16.65 -61.53 4.55
CA GLN A 135 -16.37 -62.75 5.31
C GLN A 135 -17.51 -63.07 6.30
N ASN A 136 -18.06 -62.05 6.98
CA ASN A 136 -19.22 -62.22 7.86
C ASN A 136 -20.44 -62.72 7.09
N GLN A 137 -20.68 -62.24 5.86
CA GLN A 137 -21.77 -62.77 5.01
C GLN A 137 -21.58 -64.26 4.73
N LEU A 138 -20.35 -64.72 4.42
CA LEU A 138 -20.07 -66.15 4.22
C LEU A 138 -20.31 -66.98 5.49
N VAL A 139 -19.88 -66.49 6.64
CA VAL A 139 -20.09 -67.16 7.93
C VAL A 139 -21.58 -67.24 8.26
N ILE A 140 -22.34 -66.17 8.02
CA ILE A 140 -23.79 -66.15 8.21
C ILE A 140 -24.47 -67.19 7.31
N HIS A 141 -24.07 -67.29 6.03
CA HIS A 141 -24.60 -68.31 5.13
C HIS A 141 -24.32 -69.73 5.62
N ALA A 142 -23.08 -70.03 6.02
CA ALA A 142 -22.72 -71.34 6.56
C ALA A 142 -23.52 -71.68 7.84
N MET A 143 -23.74 -70.68 8.72
CA MET A 143 -24.58 -70.86 9.92
C MET A 143 -26.04 -71.17 9.59
N ILE A 144 -26.60 -70.57 8.53
CA ILE A 144 -27.96 -70.88 8.06
C ILE A 144 -28.02 -72.36 7.63
N ASP A 145 -27.08 -72.81 6.81
CA ASP A 145 -27.02 -74.20 6.32
C ASP A 145 -26.87 -75.21 7.49
N GLU A 146 -26.01 -74.91 8.46
CA GLU A 146 -25.81 -75.75 9.65
C GLU A 146 -27.07 -75.81 10.52
N SER A 147 -27.76 -74.68 10.69
CA SER A 147 -29.04 -74.62 11.40
C SER A 147 -30.11 -75.50 10.73
N GLU A 148 -30.20 -75.48 9.38
CA GLU A 148 -31.12 -76.35 8.64
C GLU A 148 -30.81 -77.85 8.86
N CYS A 149 -29.53 -78.22 8.84
CA CYS A 149 -29.08 -79.59 9.11
C CYS A 149 -29.41 -80.05 10.54
N ILE A 150 -29.20 -79.17 11.54
CA ILE A 150 -29.58 -79.42 12.94
C ILE A 150 -31.09 -79.61 13.05
N MET A 151 -31.88 -78.76 12.39
CA MET A 151 -33.35 -78.87 12.39
C MET A 151 -33.82 -80.21 11.78
N GLU A 152 -33.22 -80.65 10.68
CA GLU A 152 -33.53 -81.96 10.08
C GLU A 152 -33.18 -83.11 11.02
N SER A 153 -32.00 -83.07 11.61
CA SER A 153 -31.54 -84.05 12.60
C SER A 153 -32.46 -84.12 13.81
N GLY A 154 -32.92 -82.96 14.31
CA GLY A 154 -33.91 -82.85 15.38
C GLY A 154 -35.24 -83.54 15.03
N ARG A 155 -35.79 -83.28 13.84
CA ARG A 155 -37.02 -83.96 13.35
C ARG A 155 -36.84 -85.47 13.24
N ARG A 156 -35.66 -85.94 12.83
CA ARG A 156 -35.34 -87.37 12.73
C ARG A 156 -35.24 -88.03 14.11
N LEU A 157 -34.63 -87.35 15.08
CA LEU A 157 -34.58 -87.77 16.48
C LEU A 157 -35.98 -87.86 17.11
N GLU A 158 -36.85 -86.89 16.83
CA GLU A 158 -38.24 -86.89 17.29
C GLU A 158 -39.00 -88.10 16.74
N ARG A 159 -38.85 -88.39 15.44
CA ARG A 159 -39.43 -89.58 14.80
C ARG A 159 -38.93 -90.89 15.43
N LEU A 160 -37.62 -91.01 15.66
CA LEU A 160 -37.01 -92.20 16.30
C LEU A 160 -37.52 -92.40 17.72
N THR A 161 -37.62 -91.31 18.50
CA THR A 161 -38.16 -91.35 19.86
C THR A 161 -39.63 -91.79 19.86
N GLY A 162 -40.43 -91.33 18.88
CA GLY A 162 -41.80 -91.80 18.66
C GLY A 162 -41.88 -93.31 18.42
N VAL A 163 -41.13 -93.83 17.44
CA VAL A 163 -41.08 -95.28 17.14
C VAL A 163 -40.56 -96.09 18.32
N ASN A 164 -39.57 -95.58 19.06
CA ASN A 164 -39.03 -96.27 20.22
C ASN A 164 -40.07 -96.33 21.36
N ASN A 165 -40.81 -95.25 21.60
CA ASN A 165 -41.93 -95.26 22.55
C ASN A 165 -43.01 -96.27 22.16
N GLU A 166 -43.37 -96.37 20.88
CA GLU A 166 -44.30 -97.39 20.37
C GLU A 166 -43.76 -98.81 20.64
N ARG A 167 -42.48 -99.08 20.31
CA ARG A 167 -41.83 -100.37 20.57
C ARG A 167 -41.76 -100.72 22.05
N VAL A 168 -41.44 -99.75 22.91
CA VAL A 168 -41.43 -99.93 24.37
C VAL A 168 -42.85 -100.25 24.86
N ALA A 169 -43.87 -99.60 24.32
CA ALA A 169 -45.27 -99.91 24.64
C ALA A 169 -45.67 -101.32 24.19
N GLU A 170 -45.27 -101.76 22.99
CA GLU A 170 -45.48 -103.12 22.47
C GLU A 170 -44.78 -104.18 23.33
N VAL A 171 -43.49 -104.01 23.65
CA VAL A 171 -42.73 -104.93 24.51
C VAL A 171 -43.35 -105.00 25.89
N SER A 172 -43.74 -103.87 26.47
CA SER A 172 -44.46 -103.82 27.75
C SER A 172 -45.79 -104.57 27.68
N ALA A 173 -46.52 -104.48 26.56
CA ALA A 173 -47.75 -105.23 26.33
C ALA A 173 -47.50 -106.74 26.18
N MET A 174 -46.43 -107.15 25.51
CA MET A 174 -46.02 -108.56 25.41
C MET A 174 -45.62 -109.15 26.77
N MET A 175 -44.82 -108.43 27.56
CA MET A 175 -44.46 -108.88 28.91
C MET A 175 -45.69 -109.08 29.80
N ARG A 176 -46.69 -108.18 29.70
CA ARG A 176 -47.97 -108.37 30.41
C ARG A 176 -48.71 -109.65 30.01
N LYS A 177 -48.55 -110.16 28.78
CA LYS A 177 -49.13 -111.45 28.34
C LYS A 177 -48.38 -112.67 28.88
N PHE A 178 -47.10 -112.56 29.24
CA PHE A 178 -46.27 -113.65 29.78
C PHE A 178 -46.33 -113.78 31.31
N ILE A 179 -46.91 -112.81 32.01
CA ILE A 179 -47.04 -112.79 33.48
C ILE A 179 -48.37 -113.42 33.96
N VAL A 180 -49.06 -114.17 33.08
CA VAL A 180 -50.26 -114.98 33.37
C VAL A 180 -49.97 -116.44 33.09
#